data_AF-A0A2A5QZN9-F1
#
_entry.id   AF-A0A2A5QZN9-F1
#
_cell.length_a   1.000
_cell.length_b   1.000
_cell.length_c   1.000
_cell.angle_alpha   90.00
_cell.angle_beta   90.00
_cell.angle_gamma   90.00
#
_symmetry.space_group_name_H-M   'P 1'
#
loop_
_entity.id
_entity.type
_entity.pdbx_description
1 polymer ?
#
loop_
_entity_poly.entity_id
_entity_poly.type
_entity_poly.pdbx_seq_one_letter_code
_entity_poly.pdbx_strand_id
1 'polypeptide(L)' 'MAKSEPSQSGGDRRLLAMLEGRSCHHCSEGELERASYKDNRAVICDSCGTPRVQLWSVPLD' A
#
# COMPACT_ATOMS: atom_id res chain seq x y z
N MET A 1 13.95 5.27 -29.50
CA MET A 1 14.04 4.79 -28.10
C MET A 1 13.21 5.73 -27.24
N ALA A 2 11.93 5.44 -27.00
CA ALA A 2 11.07 6.30 -26.18
C ALA A 2 11.27 5.95 -24.70
N LYS A 3 11.65 6.94 -23.89
CA LYS A 3 11.85 6.81 -22.45
C LYS A 3 10.45 6.73 -21.80
N SER A 4 9.95 5.52 -21.60
CA SER A 4 8.73 5.28 -20.83
C SER A 4 9.04 5.50 -19.36
N GLU A 5 8.84 6.72 -18.88
CA GLU A 5 8.83 7.03 -17.44
C GLU A 5 7.48 6.55 -16.90
N PRO A 6 7.42 5.47 -16.10
CA PRO A 6 6.17 5.08 -15.49
C PRO A 6 5.82 6.12 -14.44
N SER A 7 4.77 6.89 -14.73
CA SER A 7 4.05 7.76 -13.82
C SER A 7 3.95 7.07 -12.45
N GLN A 8 4.55 7.66 -11.40
CA GLN A 8 4.65 7.11 -10.04
C GLN A 8 3.38 6.39 -9.55
N SER A 9 2.21 6.93 -9.94
CA SER A 9 0.87 6.39 -9.65
C SER A 9 0.62 4.93 -10.05
N GLY A 10 1.29 4.40 -11.08
CA GLY A 10 1.09 3.03 -11.55
C GLY A 10 1.80 1.99 -10.69
N GLY A 11 3.00 2.31 -10.22
CA GLY A 11 3.80 1.43 -9.35
C GLY A 11 3.18 1.29 -7.97
N ASP A 12 2.74 2.41 -7.41
CA ASP A 12 2.04 2.49 -6.13
C ASP A 12 0.81 1.59 -6.06
N ARG A 13 -0.06 1.66 -7.08
CA ARG A 13 -1.27 0.86 -7.14
C ARG A 13 -0.97 -0.64 -7.25
N ARG A 14 0.11 -1.00 -7.95
CA ARG A 14 0.56 -2.39 -8.06
C ARG A 14 1.17 -2.90 -6.75
N LEU A 15 1.90 -2.07 -6.01
CA LEU A 15 2.42 -2.41 -4.69
C LEU A 15 1.29 -2.71 -3.70
N LEU A 16 0.28 -1.85 -3.62
CA LEU A 16 -0.90 -2.09 -2.77
C LEU A 16 -1.60 -3.39 -3.14
N ALA A 17 -1.80 -3.65 -4.45
CA ALA A 17 -2.45 -4.87 -4.92
C ALA A 17 -1.63 -6.15 -4.64
N MET A 18 -0.30 -6.08 -4.57
CA MET A 18 0.54 -7.25 -4.24
C MET A 18 0.51 -7.63 -2.75
N LEU A 19 0.16 -6.68 -1.90
CA LEU A 19 0.13 -6.84 -0.44
C LEU A 19 -1.26 -7.15 0.09
N GLU A 20 -2.32 -6.75 -0.62
CA GLU A 20 -3.70 -7.13 -0.30
C GLU A 20 -3.87 -8.66 -0.29
N GLY A 21 -4.63 -9.17 0.69
CA GLY A 21 -4.93 -10.59 0.85
C GLY A 21 -3.76 -11.42 1.34
N ARG A 22 -2.65 -10.80 1.78
CA ARG A 22 -1.56 -11.51 2.44
C ARG A 22 -1.78 -11.56 3.94
N SER A 23 -1.32 -12.65 4.56
CA SER A 23 -1.32 -12.77 6.02
C SER A 23 -0.48 -11.67 6.66
N CYS A 24 -0.97 -11.14 7.77
CA CYS A 24 -0.20 -10.22 8.60
C CYS A 24 1.04 -10.93 9.14
N HIS A 25 2.16 -10.20 9.24
CA HIS A 25 3.38 -10.73 9.86
C HIS A 25 3.47 -10.39 11.34
N HIS A 26 2.61 -9.48 11.82
CA HIS A 26 2.59 -9.06 13.22
C HIS A 26 1.64 -9.91 14.06
N CYS A 27 0.48 -10.27 13.51
CA CYS A 27 -0.44 -11.24 14.09
C CYS A 27 -0.62 -12.42 13.13
N SER A 28 -0.96 -13.59 13.66
CA SER A 28 -1.17 -14.81 12.85
C SER A 28 -2.61 -14.99 12.34
N GLU A 29 -3.54 -14.14 12.78
CA GLU A 29 -4.97 -14.25 12.45
C GLU A 29 -5.46 -13.26 11.39
N GLY A 30 -4.77 -12.12 11.22
CA GLY A 30 -5.25 -11.06 10.33
C GLY A 30 -4.70 -11.13 8.92
N GLU A 31 -5.43 -10.52 8.00
CA GLU A 31 -5.05 -10.33 6.61
C GLU A 31 -4.84 -8.85 6.30
N LEU A 32 -3.98 -8.60 5.32
CA LEU A 32 -3.66 -7.27 4.86
C LEU A 32 -4.72 -6.79 3.86
N GLU A 33 -5.37 -5.66 4.16
CA GLU A 33 -6.35 -5.02 3.29
C GLU A 33 -5.93 -3.61 2.88
N ARG A 34 -6.44 -3.14 1.74
CA ARG A 34 -6.24 -1.76 1.29
C ARG A 34 -7.11 -0.81 2.09
N ALA A 35 -6.48 0.06 2.85
CA ALA A 35 -7.15 1.04 3.70
C ALA A 35 -6.46 2.42 3.59
N SER A 36 -6.91 3.39 4.38
CA SER A 36 -6.24 4.67 4.57
C SER A 36 -5.65 4.75 5.97
N TYR A 37 -4.40 5.19 6.06
CA TYR A 37 -3.73 5.49 7.32
C TYR A 37 -3.25 6.94 7.29
N LYS A 38 -3.73 7.76 8.24
CA LYS A 38 -3.43 9.19 8.31
C LYS A 38 -3.57 9.89 6.96
N ASP A 39 -4.75 9.76 6.34
CA ASP A 39 -5.10 10.33 5.02
C ASP A 39 -4.27 9.84 3.82
N ASN A 40 -3.34 8.91 4.03
CA ASN A 40 -2.55 8.32 2.97
C ASN A 40 -3.05 6.91 2.67
N ARG A 41 -2.94 6.48 1.41
CA ARG A 41 -3.26 5.11 1.01
C ARG A 41 -2.28 4.15 1.67
N ALA A 42 -2.80 3.09 2.25
CA ALA A 42 -2.03 2.16 3.03
C ALA A 42 -2.55 0.73 2.85
N VAL A 43 -1.74 -0.22 3.28
CA VAL A 43 -2.16 -1.59 3.53
C VAL A 43 -2.10 -1.82 5.02
N ILE A 44 -3.24 -2.16 5.62
CA ILE A 44 -3.41 -2.31 7.06
C ILE A 44 -3.94 -3.72 7.34
N CYS A 45 -3.52 -4.32 8.44
CA CYS A 45 -4.11 -5.56 8.91
C CYS A 45 -5.55 -5.33 9.40
N ASP A 46 -6.51 -6.12 8.94
CA ASP A 46 -7.92 -6.03 9.36
C ASP A 46 -8.10 -6.37 10.86
N SER A 47 -7.32 -7.34 11.34
CA SER A 47 -7.46 -7.87 12.70
C SER A 47 -6.76 -7.01 13.76
N CYS A 48 -5.51 -6.59 13.51
CA CYS A 48 -4.68 -5.88 14.50
C CYS A 48 -4.46 -4.40 14.19
N GLY A 49 -4.98 -3.90 13.06
CA GLY A 49 -4.87 -2.49 12.66
C GLY A 49 -3.44 -2.02 12.36
N THR A 50 -2.46 -2.93 12.29
CA THR A 50 -1.06 -2.57 12.07
C THR A 50 -0.85 -2.18 10.60
N PRO A 51 -0.39 -0.94 10.32
CA PRO A 51 -0.08 -0.53 8.96
C PRO A 51 1.20 -1.22 8.50
N ARG A 52 1.14 -1.91 7.35
CA ARG A 52 2.30 -2.59 6.77
C ARG A 52 3.06 -1.72 5.78
N VAL A 53 2.32 -0.97 4.96
CA VAL A 53 2.85 -0.03 3.97
C VAL A 53 1.94 1.17 3.94
N GLN A 54 2.53 2.36 3.84
CA GLN A 54 1.85 3.62 3.61
C GLN A 54 2.51 4.29 2.42
N LEU A 55 1.70 4.86 1.54
CA LEU A 55 2.16 5.57 0.35
C LEU A 55 2.03 7.07 0.57
N TRP A 56 3.16 7.77 0.52
CA TRP A 56 3.20 9.22 0.55
C TRP A 56 3.34 9.74 -0.86
N SER A 57 2.26 10.32 -1.39
CA SER A 57 2.34 11.08 -2.63
C SER A 57 2.83 12.48 -2.28
N VAL A 58 4.07 12.80 -2.61
CA VAL A 58 4.53 14.19 -2.59
C VAL A 58 3.84 14.92 -3.74
N PRO A 59 3.11 16.03 -3.50
CA PRO A 59 2.67 16.87 -4.59
C PRO A 59 3.94 17.42 -5.28
N LEU A 60 4.06 17.22 -6.61
CA LEU A 60 5.00 18.02 -7.39
C LEU A 60 4.45 19.45 -7.39
N ASP A 61 5.18 20.37 -6.76
CA ASP A 61 4.98 21.81 -6.86
C ASP A 61 5.34 22.30 -8.27
#